data_AF-A0A7S2LEG2-F1
#
_entry.id   AF-A0A7S2LEG2-F1
#
_cell.length_a   1.000
_cell.length_b   1.000
_cell.length_c   1.000
_cell.angle_alpha   90.00
_cell.angle_beta   90.00
_cell.angle_gamma   90.00
#
_symmetry.space_group_name_H-M   'P 1'
#
loop_
_entity.id
_entity.type
_entity.pdbx_description
1 polymer ?
#
loop_
_entity_poly.entity_id
_entity_poly.type
_entity_poly.pdbx_seq_one_letter_code
_entity_poly.pdbx_strand_id
1 'polypeptide(L)'
;QFTIETTVSEWITLPNTEEYYAAGNHGFSMLKEGIIYALNYLESNPSFSFRKFDLDNDGNLDGLGVLTSGYGAEYAGTDCEGAQNNYRIWSHKGAGLNWSSEERHGDDPINVNRYYVSSALRGKCGSDIVRMGVICHELGHYLGIPDLYDPNFIGVGIGAFDFMSQSWGFDGTGLNPPLLSAWSKARVGWANVINITNDGTYDIAASWKSNVVYKLSTGFPKGEYLLIENRQPHSYDEKLPGGVGGLAIWHIDDNAKMQHNPGYPEMEETRTGFFPENSYHYQVALLSADGNYDLELGTNQGDDGDLWSASSSRTELTPGPNVFPNTDTYQGGTIEPTGIKIFNLSASGQKMTFSVEGVKMNAETSGPVVDGIVDMDAAFSQAAALSTPKPTTNAPTTIAPTLKPTSSRPTSNPTMPPTSLPTTSRPTSSPTSETALCADRCLTPIDDSECPQNRDLVSLSKCSSIDVPVGSQCEADGECGTDEYLNNCAGYDVYRRFDCGILEITSNTDTIGELTSIVDVEDMTPWFTSVTLNSDPTEEASSGLTLETPSPTPQPTNEVVII
;
A
#
# COMPACT_ATOMS: atom_id res chain seq x y z
N GLN A 1 4.92 9.87 24.64
CA GLN A 1 3.98 10.57 23.74
C GLN A 1 4.82 11.22 22.67
N PHE A 2 4.50 10.96 21.41
CA PHE A 2 5.14 11.58 20.25
C PHE A 2 4.19 12.64 19.67
N THR A 3 4.73 13.71 19.10
CA THR A 3 3.96 14.81 18.51
C THR A 3 4.82 15.43 17.44
N ILE A 4 4.22 15.73 16.28
CA ILE A 4 4.89 16.36 15.15
C ILE A 4 4.37 17.78 15.05
N GLU A 5 5.28 18.73 14.94
CA GLU A 5 4.98 20.12 14.57
C GLU A 5 5.52 20.33 13.15
N THR A 6 4.64 20.59 12.19
CA THR A 6 5.00 20.79 10.76
C THR A 6 4.86 22.26 10.35
N THR A 7 5.55 22.67 9.28
CA THR A 7 5.41 24.02 8.70
C THR A 7 5.10 23.92 7.22
N VAL A 8 3.81 24.02 6.90
CA VAL A 8 3.30 23.96 5.53
C VAL A 8 3.67 25.25 4.77
N SER A 9 4.36 25.12 3.64
CA SER A 9 4.71 26.22 2.75
C SER A 9 3.51 26.77 1.96
N GLU A 10 3.73 27.84 1.19
CA GLU A 10 2.85 28.17 0.07
C GLU A 10 2.98 27.13 -1.06
N TRP A 11 2.03 27.14 -2.00
CA TRP A 11 2.14 26.34 -3.23
C TRP A 11 3.26 26.90 -4.11
N ILE A 12 4.18 26.04 -4.51
CA ILE A 12 5.32 26.34 -5.36
C ILE A 12 5.06 25.71 -6.73
N THR A 13 4.79 26.54 -7.73
CA THR A 13 4.68 26.12 -9.12
C THR A 13 6.05 25.61 -9.61
N LEU A 14 6.10 24.36 -10.06
CA LEU A 14 7.32 23.74 -10.59
C LEU A 14 7.52 24.08 -12.08
N PRO A 15 8.77 24.03 -12.59
CA PRO A 15 9.06 24.40 -13.98
C PRO A 15 8.53 23.42 -15.04
N ASN A 16 8.11 22.20 -14.67
CA ASN A 16 7.60 21.18 -15.59
C ASN A 16 6.22 20.62 -15.15
N THR A 17 5.60 19.82 -16.02
CA THR A 17 4.28 19.17 -15.79
C THR A 17 4.38 17.97 -14.83
N GLU A 18 3.24 17.48 -14.32
CA GLU A 18 3.23 16.26 -13.49
C GLU A 18 3.75 15.06 -14.28
N GLU A 19 3.30 14.91 -15.54
CA GLU A 19 3.77 13.87 -16.48
C GLU A 19 5.30 13.80 -16.58
N TYR A 20 5.99 14.95 -16.63
CA TYR A 20 7.45 15.01 -16.64
C TYR A 20 8.06 14.48 -15.35
N TYR A 21 7.53 14.87 -14.20
CA TYR A 21 8.04 14.44 -12.89
C TYR A 21 7.69 12.98 -12.58
N ALA A 22 6.54 12.51 -13.04
CA ALA A 22 6.09 11.12 -12.94
C ALA A 22 6.84 10.20 -13.91
N ALA A 23 7.32 10.72 -15.05
CA ALA A 23 8.27 10.10 -15.98
C ALA A 23 7.90 8.69 -16.48
N GLY A 24 6.60 8.35 -16.51
CA GLY A 24 6.13 7.01 -16.86
C GLY A 24 6.48 5.93 -15.83
N ASN A 25 6.97 6.30 -14.65
CA ASN A 25 7.35 5.40 -13.56
C ASN A 25 6.89 5.92 -12.19
N HIS A 26 5.76 6.62 -12.17
CA HIS A 26 5.12 7.20 -10.97
C HIS A 26 5.96 8.18 -10.14
N GLY A 27 7.04 8.70 -10.72
CA GLY A 27 7.90 9.70 -10.10
C GLY A 27 9.08 9.16 -9.32
N PHE A 28 9.35 7.85 -9.41
CA PHE A 28 10.50 7.24 -8.73
C PHE A 28 11.88 7.71 -9.25
N SER A 29 11.93 8.36 -10.42
CA SER A 29 13.15 9.01 -10.96
C SER A 29 13.13 10.53 -10.88
N MET A 30 12.27 11.20 -11.67
CA MET A 30 12.41 12.63 -11.99
C MET A 30 11.88 13.59 -10.91
N LEU A 31 10.98 13.15 -10.03
CA LEU A 31 10.35 13.99 -9.00
C LEU A 31 11.36 14.76 -8.13
N LYS A 32 12.53 14.16 -7.87
CA LYS A 32 13.61 14.75 -7.05
C LYS A 32 14.08 16.10 -7.59
N GLU A 33 14.06 16.32 -8.90
CA GLU A 33 14.40 17.62 -9.50
C GLU A 33 13.38 18.70 -9.12
N GLY A 34 12.10 18.35 -9.06
CA GLY A 34 11.01 19.23 -8.62
C GLY A 34 11.14 19.58 -7.13
N ILE A 35 11.47 18.58 -6.29
CA ILE A 35 11.71 18.79 -4.86
C ILE A 35 12.92 19.70 -4.64
N ILE A 36 14.03 19.47 -5.33
CA ILE A 36 15.23 20.33 -5.25
C ILE A 36 14.92 21.76 -5.72
N TYR A 37 14.11 21.94 -6.77
CA TYR A 37 13.64 23.26 -7.19
C TYR A 37 12.85 23.97 -6.09
N ALA A 38 11.92 23.26 -5.43
CA ALA A 38 11.12 23.79 -4.34
C ALA A 38 11.97 24.16 -3.09
N LEU A 39 12.97 23.35 -2.74
CA LEU A 39 13.90 23.66 -1.66
C LEU A 39 14.73 24.92 -1.97
N ASN A 40 15.25 25.05 -3.18
CA ASN A 40 15.96 26.26 -3.63
C ASN A 40 15.07 27.51 -3.64
N TYR A 41 13.78 27.36 -3.98
CA TYR A 41 12.80 28.45 -3.91
C TYR A 41 12.62 28.93 -2.45
N LEU A 42 12.47 28.00 -1.51
CA LEU A 42 12.32 28.32 -0.08
C LEU A 42 13.61 28.92 0.52
N GLU A 43 14.79 28.42 0.16
CA GLU A 43 16.10 28.98 0.54
C GLU A 43 16.22 30.47 0.13
N SER A 44 15.64 30.84 -1.02
CA SER A 44 15.64 32.23 -1.51
C SER A 44 14.67 33.17 -0.78
N ASN A 45 13.75 32.64 0.04
CA ASN A 45 12.77 33.43 0.78
C ASN A 45 13.31 33.83 2.16
N PRO A 46 13.62 35.12 2.41
CA PRO A 46 14.24 35.58 3.67
C PRO A 46 13.33 35.48 4.92
N SER A 47 12.08 35.02 4.77
CA SER A 47 11.17 34.72 5.89
C SER A 47 11.17 33.23 6.27
N PHE A 48 11.63 32.36 5.36
CA PHE A 48 11.86 30.94 5.59
C PHE A 48 13.30 30.72 6.09
N SER A 49 13.53 29.63 6.81
CA SER A 49 14.86 29.26 7.32
C SER A 49 14.81 27.79 7.73
N PHE A 50 15.70 26.98 7.15
CA PHE A 50 15.79 25.55 7.39
C PHE A 50 16.34 25.23 8.80
N ARG A 51 17.08 26.16 9.43
CA ARG A 51 17.56 26.05 10.83
C ARG A 51 16.46 25.77 11.86
N LYS A 52 15.19 25.98 11.51
CA LYS A 52 14.04 25.74 12.40
C LYS A 52 13.61 24.27 12.46
N PHE A 53 14.15 23.42 11.58
CA PHE A 53 13.70 22.04 11.33
C PHE A 53 14.86 21.02 11.40
N ASP A 54 15.96 21.44 12.02
CA ASP A 54 17.08 20.61 12.49
C ASP A 54 17.09 20.85 14.00
N LEU A 55 16.26 20.12 14.75
CA LEU A 55 15.96 20.39 16.17
C LEU A 55 16.94 19.70 17.13
N ASP A 56 17.66 18.67 16.67
CA ASP A 56 18.70 17.98 17.45
C ASP A 56 20.14 18.44 17.11
N ASN A 57 20.28 19.28 16.07
CA ASN A 57 21.52 19.88 15.58
C ASN A 57 22.50 18.85 14.97
N ASP A 58 22.00 17.78 14.35
CA ASP A 58 22.85 16.78 13.66
C ASP A 58 23.26 17.19 12.24
N GLY A 59 22.78 18.34 11.75
CA GLY A 59 23.07 18.85 10.41
C GLY A 59 22.19 18.22 9.32
N ASN A 60 21.10 17.54 9.67
CA ASN A 60 20.08 17.08 8.74
C ASN A 60 18.72 17.72 9.05
N LEU A 61 17.85 17.72 8.05
CA LEU A 61 16.45 18.10 8.25
C LEU A 61 15.68 16.95 8.92
N ASP A 62 15.02 17.23 10.04
CA ASP A 62 14.26 16.26 10.87
C ASP A 62 13.10 15.61 10.12
N GLY A 63 12.55 16.31 9.14
CA GLY A 63 11.33 15.94 8.42
C GLY A 63 11.23 16.68 7.09
N LEU A 64 10.76 15.99 6.05
CA LEU A 64 10.37 16.61 4.78
C LEU A 64 9.17 15.88 4.20
N GLY A 65 8.01 16.54 4.22
CA GLY A 65 6.85 16.13 3.45
C GLY A 65 6.72 16.94 2.15
N VAL A 66 6.18 16.30 1.12
CA VAL A 66 5.83 16.93 -0.15
C VAL A 66 4.37 16.57 -0.48
N LEU A 67 3.54 17.56 -0.77
CA LEU A 67 2.23 17.33 -1.40
C LEU A 67 2.26 17.81 -2.84
N THR A 68 1.79 16.98 -3.77
CA THR A 68 1.63 17.33 -5.19
C THR A 68 0.20 17.79 -5.48
N SER A 69 0.01 18.71 -6.41
CA SER A 69 -1.32 19.25 -6.75
C SER A 69 -2.26 18.25 -7.43
N GLY A 70 -1.71 17.13 -7.95
CA GLY A 70 -2.43 16.12 -8.72
C GLY A 70 -3.13 15.03 -7.89
N TYR A 71 -3.66 14.03 -8.62
CA TYR A 71 -4.30 12.84 -8.07
C TYR A 71 -3.30 11.69 -7.96
N GLY A 72 -3.18 11.08 -6.78
CA GLY A 72 -2.19 10.03 -6.54
C GLY A 72 -2.39 8.78 -7.39
N ALA A 73 -1.29 8.20 -7.85
CA ALA A 73 -1.32 7.00 -8.69
C ALA A 73 -1.88 5.77 -7.96
N GLU A 74 -1.94 5.76 -6.63
CA GLU A 74 -2.57 4.69 -5.84
C GLU A 74 -4.06 4.42 -6.20
N TYR A 75 -4.73 5.33 -6.92
CA TYR A 75 -6.11 5.15 -7.40
C TYR A 75 -6.27 4.41 -8.75
N ALA A 76 -5.17 3.95 -9.37
CA ALA A 76 -5.11 3.20 -10.64
C ALA A 76 -5.74 3.90 -11.88
N GLY A 77 -5.56 3.36 -13.09
CA GLY A 77 -6.19 3.85 -14.33
C GLY A 77 -5.96 5.33 -14.69
N THR A 78 -6.80 5.87 -15.58
CA THR A 78 -6.73 7.27 -16.06
C THR A 78 -7.56 8.23 -15.18
N ASP A 79 -7.11 9.48 -15.04
CA ASP A 79 -7.83 10.55 -14.34
C ASP A 79 -8.75 11.39 -15.26
N CYS A 80 -9.43 12.41 -14.70
CA CYS A 80 -10.33 13.27 -15.47
C CYS A 80 -9.64 14.25 -16.42
N GLU A 81 -8.34 14.50 -16.25
CA GLU A 81 -7.53 15.35 -17.14
C GLU A 81 -6.86 14.54 -18.26
N GLY A 82 -6.96 13.20 -18.20
CA GLY A 82 -6.45 12.26 -19.20
C GLY A 82 -5.09 11.66 -18.85
N ALA A 83 -4.53 11.91 -17.66
CA ALA A 83 -3.25 11.35 -17.26
C ALA A 83 -3.39 9.88 -16.88
N GLN A 84 -2.64 9.01 -17.56
CA GLN A 84 -2.54 7.59 -17.24
C GLN A 84 -1.83 7.38 -15.89
N ASN A 85 -2.01 6.20 -15.32
CA ASN A 85 -1.56 5.89 -13.96
C ASN A 85 -0.04 6.06 -13.73
N ASN A 86 0.76 5.68 -14.70
CA ASN A 86 2.23 5.79 -14.71
C ASN A 86 2.75 7.22 -14.87
N TYR A 87 1.91 8.16 -15.32
CA TYR A 87 2.21 9.59 -15.47
C TYR A 87 1.61 10.45 -14.34
N ARG A 88 1.12 9.82 -13.26
CA ARG A 88 0.74 10.47 -12.01
C ARG A 88 1.70 10.04 -10.90
N ILE A 89 1.92 10.87 -9.89
CA ILE A 89 2.86 10.56 -8.82
C ILE A 89 2.23 9.56 -7.84
N TRP A 90 2.89 8.42 -7.59
CA TRP A 90 2.50 7.48 -6.51
C TRP A 90 3.04 8.02 -5.19
N SER A 91 2.25 7.94 -4.12
CA SER A 91 2.69 8.38 -2.79
C SER A 91 3.84 7.50 -2.26
N HIS A 92 5.01 8.06 -1.93
CA HIS A 92 6.18 7.26 -1.56
C HIS A 92 7.23 7.99 -0.72
N LYS A 93 7.99 7.22 0.08
CA LYS A 93 9.27 7.63 0.66
C LYS A 93 10.36 7.66 -0.42
N GLY A 94 11.23 8.66 -0.37
CA GLY A 94 12.41 8.71 -1.22
C GLY A 94 13.67 9.16 -0.48
N ALA A 95 14.82 8.83 -1.07
CA ALA A 95 16.13 9.23 -0.58
C ALA A 95 17.07 9.60 -1.74
N GLY A 96 18.20 10.21 -1.43
CA GLY A 96 19.18 10.63 -2.44
C GLY A 96 18.85 11.97 -3.08
N LEU A 97 18.17 12.87 -2.37
CA LEU A 97 18.05 14.27 -2.79
C LEU A 97 19.41 14.97 -2.82
N ASN A 98 20.31 14.63 -1.88
CA ASN A 98 21.67 15.16 -1.78
C ASN A 98 21.73 16.70 -1.87
N TRP A 99 20.76 17.39 -1.27
CA TRP A 99 20.69 18.84 -1.23
C TRP A 99 21.19 19.36 0.12
N SER A 100 21.82 20.53 0.13
CA SER A 100 22.29 21.20 1.34
C SER A 100 21.92 22.68 1.27
N SER A 101 21.39 23.22 2.35
CA SER A 101 21.13 24.65 2.54
C SER A 101 22.45 25.44 2.60
N GLU A 102 22.42 26.74 2.25
CA GLU A 102 23.51 27.65 2.59
C GLU A 102 23.50 28.00 4.09
N GLU A 103 22.35 27.80 4.76
CA GLU A 103 22.24 27.84 6.20
C GLU A 103 22.97 26.66 6.89
N ARG A 104 23.34 26.91 8.15
CA ARG A 104 24.08 25.96 8.99
C ARG A 104 23.48 25.88 10.37
N HIS A 105 23.29 24.70 10.97
CA HIS A 105 23.04 24.62 12.41
C HIS A 105 24.38 24.41 13.14
N GLY A 106 24.77 25.39 13.94
CA GLY A 106 26.13 25.42 14.50
C GLY A 106 27.17 25.56 13.38
N ASP A 107 28.10 24.60 13.32
CA ASP A 107 29.16 24.54 12.32
C ASP A 107 28.74 23.76 11.06
N ASP A 108 27.70 22.94 11.10
CA ASP A 108 27.33 22.00 10.04
C ASP A 108 26.25 22.56 9.08
N PRO A 109 26.35 22.30 7.76
CA PRO A 109 25.30 22.66 6.80
C PRO A 109 24.06 21.80 7.03
N ILE A 110 22.86 22.34 6.75
CA ILE A 110 21.61 21.59 6.90
C ILE A 110 21.36 20.76 5.64
N ASN A 111 21.39 19.45 5.78
CA ASN A 111 21.31 18.49 4.68
C ASN A 111 19.91 17.90 4.54
N VAL A 112 19.42 17.84 3.30
CA VAL A 112 18.13 17.26 2.94
C VAL A 112 18.37 16.09 2.00
N ASN A 113 18.20 14.88 2.52
CA ASN A 113 18.43 13.65 1.77
C ASN A 113 17.16 12.79 1.59
N ARG A 114 16.29 12.76 2.60
CA ARG A 114 15.07 11.94 2.65
C ARG A 114 13.82 12.81 2.53
N TYR A 115 12.80 12.29 1.87
CA TYR A 115 11.47 12.91 1.78
C TYR A 115 10.39 11.82 1.84
N TYR A 116 9.15 12.23 2.08
CA TYR A 116 7.98 11.50 1.62
C TYR A 116 7.13 12.39 0.72
N VAL A 117 6.41 11.79 -0.23
CA VAL A 117 5.44 12.49 -1.09
C VAL A 117 4.07 11.85 -0.98
N SER A 118 3.02 12.67 -1.00
CA SER A 118 1.63 12.24 -1.16
C SER A 118 0.89 13.16 -2.12
N SER A 119 -0.21 12.69 -2.68
CA SER A 119 -1.15 13.52 -3.45
C SER A 119 -1.90 14.49 -2.54
N ALA A 120 -2.28 15.67 -3.04
CA ALA A 120 -3.20 16.57 -2.34
C ALA A 120 -4.68 16.24 -2.63
N LEU A 121 -4.97 15.70 -3.82
CA LEU A 121 -6.32 15.35 -4.26
C LEU A 121 -6.60 13.84 -4.15
N ARG A 122 -7.80 13.52 -3.66
CA ARG A 122 -8.30 12.15 -3.53
C ARG A 122 -8.94 11.65 -4.82
N GLY A 123 -8.70 10.39 -5.16
CA GLY A 123 -9.40 9.72 -6.24
C GLY A 123 -8.76 10.03 -7.59
N LYS A 124 -9.60 10.33 -8.58
CA LYS A 124 -9.19 10.56 -9.99
C LYS A 124 -9.91 11.74 -10.64
N CYS A 125 -10.83 12.35 -9.91
CA CYS A 125 -11.70 13.43 -10.37
C CYS A 125 -12.10 14.28 -9.16
N GLY A 126 -12.32 15.58 -9.37
CA GLY A 126 -12.93 16.47 -8.38
C GLY A 126 -11.92 17.30 -7.59
N SER A 127 -12.27 17.63 -6.35
CA SER A 127 -11.50 18.54 -5.48
C SER A 127 -11.53 18.12 -4.00
N ASP A 128 -11.87 16.86 -3.75
CA ASP A 128 -11.78 16.27 -2.42
C ASP A 128 -10.30 16.14 -2.02
N ILE A 129 -9.95 16.57 -0.81
CA ILE A 129 -8.60 16.38 -0.28
C ILE A 129 -8.30 14.90 0.00
N VAL A 130 -7.03 14.54 -0.14
CA VAL A 130 -6.46 13.26 0.30
C VAL A 130 -6.86 12.94 1.75
N ARG A 131 -6.98 11.66 2.07
CA ARG A 131 -7.32 11.21 3.44
C ARG A 131 -6.06 10.79 4.18
N MET A 132 -6.13 10.82 5.51
CA MET A 132 -4.94 10.71 6.36
C MET A 132 -4.18 9.39 6.22
N GLY A 133 -4.84 8.30 5.80
CA GLY A 133 -4.21 6.97 5.73
C GLY A 133 -2.89 6.92 4.97
N VAL A 134 -2.88 7.44 3.73
CA VAL A 134 -1.66 7.51 2.90
C VAL A 134 -0.58 8.35 3.59
N ILE A 135 -0.93 9.52 4.14
CA ILE A 135 0.01 10.37 4.88
C ILE A 135 0.57 9.66 6.13
N CYS A 136 -0.25 8.88 6.85
CA CYS A 136 0.19 8.09 8.01
C CYS A 136 1.19 6.99 7.63
N HIS A 137 0.96 6.30 6.50
CA HIS A 137 1.86 5.28 5.96
C HIS A 137 3.23 5.88 5.62
N GLU A 138 3.24 6.96 4.84
CA GLU A 138 4.46 7.67 4.47
C GLU A 138 5.23 8.24 5.67
N LEU A 139 4.51 8.74 6.67
CA LEU A 139 5.10 9.18 7.92
C LEU A 139 5.69 8.01 8.73
N GLY A 140 5.05 6.84 8.71
CA GLY A 140 5.56 5.63 9.36
C GLY A 140 6.90 5.16 8.79
N HIS A 141 7.13 5.35 7.49
CA HIS A 141 8.45 5.18 6.90
C HIS A 141 9.49 6.17 7.42
N TYR A 142 9.10 7.42 7.65
CA TYR A 142 10.00 8.42 8.23
C TYR A 142 10.44 8.03 9.65
N LEU A 143 9.55 7.36 10.39
CA LEU A 143 9.83 6.76 11.70
C LEU A 143 10.64 5.45 11.64
N GLY A 144 11.02 4.97 10.44
CA GLY A 144 11.86 3.77 10.26
C GLY A 144 11.10 2.44 10.21
N ILE A 145 9.77 2.49 10.01
CA ILE A 145 8.94 1.29 9.81
C ILE A 145 8.93 0.94 8.30
N PRO A 146 9.25 -0.31 7.92
CA PRO A 146 9.16 -0.75 6.54
C PRO A 146 7.70 -0.98 6.14
N ASP A 147 7.49 -1.22 4.86
CA ASP A 147 6.29 -1.78 4.30
C ASP A 147 6.00 -3.15 4.95
N LEU A 148 4.74 -3.37 5.33
CA LEU A 148 4.26 -4.61 5.95
C LEU A 148 3.21 -5.37 5.12
N TYR A 149 2.90 -4.87 3.92
CA TYR A 149 2.20 -5.62 2.88
C TYR A 149 3.16 -6.53 2.12
N ASP A 150 2.63 -7.50 1.38
CA ASP A 150 3.42 -8.35 0.48
C ASP A 150 3.76 -7.59 -0.82
N PRO A 151 5.04 -7.25 -1.07
CA PRO A 151 5.42 -6.47 -2.25
C PRO A 151 5.37 -7.28 -3.56
N ASN A 152 5.14 -8.60 -3.50
CA ASN A 152 4.86 -9.44 -4.67
C ASN A 152 3.36 -9.54 -4.96
N PHE A 153 2.49 -9.01 -4.08
CA PHE A 153 1.03 -9.07 -4.15
C PHE A 153 0.45 -10.49 -4.28
N ILE A 154 1.16 -11.50 -3.74
CA ILE A 154 0.65 -12.86 -3.61
C ILE A 154 -0.32 -12.93 -2.43
N GLY A 155 0.13 -12.51 -1.25
CA GLY A 155 -0.74 -12.19 -0.12
C GLY A 155 -0.91 -10.68 0.07
N VAL A 156 -1.35 -10.29 1.27
CA VAL A 156 -1.51 -8.88 1.68
C VAL A 156 -0.63 -8.51 2.89
N GLY A 157 0.36 -9.34 3.23
CA GLY A 157 1.22 -9.14 4.39
C GLY A 157 0.43 -9.27 5.70
N ILE A 158 0.30 -8.18 6.47
CA ILE A 158 -0.53 -8.15 7.70
C ILE A 158 -1.88 -7.42 7.54
N GLY A 159 -2.29 -7.15 6.29
CA GLY A 159 -3.59 -6.58 5.97
C GLY A 159 -3.92 -5.27 6.71
N ALA A 160 -5.21 -5.05 6.99
CA ALA A 160 -5.71 -3.89 7.71
C ALA A 160 -5.53 -3.97 9.23
N PHE A 161 -4.62 -4.80 9.74
CA PHE A 161 -4.18 -4.72 11.12
C PHE A 161 -3.00 -3.75 11.34
N ASP A 162 -2.40 -3.18 10.31
CA ASP A 162 -1.38 -2.12 10.43
C ASP A 162 -1.43 -1.17 9.22
N PHE A 163 -1.38 0.15 9.43
CA PHE A 163 -1.40 1.11 8.32
C PHE A 163 -0.14 1.03 7.44
N MET A 164 0.94 0.41 7.93
CA MET A 164 2.13 0.09 7.13
C MET A 164 1.91 -1.07 6.14
N SER A 165 0.79 -1.77 6.25
CA SER A 165 0.36 -2.82 5.31
C SER A 165 -0.85 -2.35 4.51
N GLN A 166 -1.93 -1.95 5.18
CA GLN A 166 -3.14 -1.42 4.53
C GLN A 166 -3.56 -0.10 5.15
N SER A 167 -3.05 0.99 4.56
CA SER A 167 -3.27 2.35 5.03
C SER A 167 -4.71 2.87 4.83
N TRP A 168 -5.51 2.18 4.01
CA TRP A 168 -6.91 2.56 3.76
C TRP A 168 -7.87 1.96 4.81
N GLY A 169 -7.38 1.01 5.63
CA GLY A 169 -8.13 0.32 6.68
C GLY A 169 -9.24 -0.61 6.17
N PHE A 170 -9.93 -1.27 7.11
CA PHE A 170 -10.97 -2.26 6.81
C PHE A 170 -12.18 -1.71 6.05
N ASP A 171 -12.46 -0.40 6.14
CA ASP A 171 -13.53 0.23 5.37
C ASP A 171 -13.09 0.71 3.97
N GLY A 172 -11.81 0.52 3.61
CA GLY A 172 -11.22 0.98 2.35
C GLY A 172 -11.29 2.49 2.14
N THR A 173 -11.55 3.28 3.20
CA THR A 173 -11.72 4.73 3.04
C THR A 173 -10.42 5.50 3.19
N GLY A 174 -9.48 5.06 4.03
CA GLY A 174 -8.34 5.84 4.50
C GLY A 174 -8.69 6.98 5.47
N LEU A 175 -9.94 7.05 5.94
CA LEU A 175 -10.34 7.90 7.07
C LEU A 175 -9.92 7.29 8.41
N ASN A 176 -9.96 5.95 8.48
CA ASN A 176 -9.65 5.15 9.65
C ASN A 176 -8.45 4.22 9.35
N PRO A 177 -7.22 4.76 9.14
CA PRO A 177 -6.04 3.91 9.04
C PRO A 177 -5.87 3.14 10.36
N PRO A 178 -5.71 1.81 10.33
CA PRO A 178 -5.72 0.97 11.53
C PRO A 178 -4.51 1.26 12.41
N LEU A 179 -4.61 0.96 13.71
CA LEU A 179 -3.47 1.18 14.61
C LEU A 179 -2.25 0.35 14.18
N LEU A 180 -1.05 0.93 14.37
CA LEU A 180 0.21 0.19 14.27
C LEU A 180 0.15 -1.11 15.09
N SER A 181 0.63 -2.20 14.50
CA SER A 181 0.78 -3.51 15.13
C SER A 181 1.69 -3.48 16.35
N ALA A 182 1.61 -4.51 17.17
CA ALA A 182 2.53 -4.75 18.29
C ALA A 182 4.01 -4.67 17.86
N TRP A 183 4.34 -5.22 16.69
CA TRP A 183 5.69 -5.19 16.13
C TRP A 183 6.10 -3.78 15.73
N SER A 184 5.27 -3.06 14.97
CA SER A 184 5.56 -1.69 14.55
C SER A 184 5.76 -0.76 15.75
N LYS A 185 4.90 -0.85 16.77
CA LYS A 185 5.03 -0.09 18.02
C LYS A 185 6.29 -0.47 18.81
N ALA A 186 6.70 -1.74 18.81
CA ALA A 186 7.95 -2.16 19.44
C ALA A 186 9.19 -1.64 18.68
N ARG A 187 9.16 -1.70 17.34
CA ARG A 187 10.25 -1.26 16.46
C ARG A 187 10.62 0.21 16.65
N VAL A 188 9.63 1.09 16.80
CA VAL A 188 9.84 2.53 17.05
C VAL A 188 9.90 2.90 18.54
N GLY A 189 9.98 1.92 19.45
CA GLY A 189 10.11 2.15 20.89
C GLY A 189 8.87 2.74 21.58
N TRP A 190 7.69 2.64 20.96
CA TRP A 190 6.43 3.14 21.51
C TRP A 190 5.72 2.10 22.40
N ALA A 191 5.97 0.80 22.21
CA ALA A 191 5.44 -0.27 23.03
C ALA A 191 6.19 -0.43 24.36
N ASN A 192 5.46 -0.65 25.45
CA ASN A 192 6.00 -1.19 26.70
C ASN A 192 6.00 -2.72 26.60
N VAL A 193 7.09 -3.29 26.11
CA VAL A 193 7.21 -4.73 25.87
C VAL A 193 7.51 -5.47 27.18
N ILE A 194 6.58 -6.33 27.60
CA ILE A 194 6.70 -7.15 28.82
C ILE A 194 6.99 -8.60 28.41
N ASN A 195 8.16 -9.12 28.78
CA ASN A 195 8.51 -10.51 28.51
C ASN A 195 7.72 -11.45 29.43
N ILE A 196 7.06 -12.46 28.86
CA ILE A 196 6.46 -13.57 29.60
C ILE A 196 7.56 -14.61 29.85
N THR A 197 7.91 -14.79 31.13
CA THR A 197 9.01 -15.66 31.58
C THR A 197 8.56 -16.81 32.47
N ASN A 198 7.26 -16.91 32.76
CA ASN A 198 6.66 -17.93 33.62
C ASN A 198 5.30 -18.33 33.06
N ASP A 199 4.81 -19.50 33.46
CA ASP A 199 3.43 -19.90 33.26
C ASP A 199 2.49 -19.09 34.16
N GLY A 200 1.29 -18.78 33.70
CA GLY A 200 0.32 -17.99 34.46
C GLY A 200 -0.75 -17.31 33.60
N THR A 201 -1.60 -16.52 34.25
CA THR A 201 -2.64 -15.72 33.60
C THR A 201 -2.22 -14.25 33.52
N TYR A 202 -2.36 -13.66 32.33
CA TYR A 202 -1.93 -12.32 31.99
C TYR A 202 -3.12 -11.43 31.65
N ASP A 203 -3.10 -10.20 32.18
CA ASP A 203 -4.09 -9.15 31.94
C ASP A 203 -3.59 -8.22 30.82
N ILE A 204 -4.41 -7.95 29.79
CA ILE A 204 -4.04 -7.00 28.73
C ILE A 204 -5.16 -6.00 28.41
N ALA A 205 -4.82 -4.71 28.48
CA ALA A 205 -5.68 -3.62 28.09
C ALA A 205 -5.61 -3.36 26.57
N ALA A 206 -6.69 -2.83 25.99
CA ALA A 206 -6.77 -2.57 24.56
C ALA A 206 -5.67 -1.61 24.03
N SER A 207 -5.16 -1.90 22.84
CA SER A 207 -4.00 -1.23 22.21
C SER A 207 -4.19 0.27 21.94
N TRP A 208 -5.44 0.75 21.80
CA TRP A 208 -5.74 2.19 21.70
C TRP A 208 -5.60 2.94 23.04
N LYS A 209 -5.61 2.20 24.16
CA LYS A 209 -5.65 2.72 25.54
C LYS A 209 -4.34 2.49 26.29
N SER A 210 -3.58 1.47 25.89
CA SER A 210 -2.33 1.04 26.53
C SER A 210 -1.32 0.61 25.48
N ASN A 211 -0.06 1.01 25.68
CA ASN A 211 1.04 0.59 24.83
C ASN A 211 1.67 -0.74 25.29
N VAL A 212 1.07 -1.46 26.25
CA VAL A 212 1.57 -2.77 26.72
C VAL A 212 1.44 -3.81 25.60
N VAL A 213 2.56 -4.49 25.34
CA VAL A 213 2.64 -5.65 24.45
C VAL A 213 3.33 -6.76 25.24
N TYR A 214 2.78 -7.98 25.24
CA TYR A 214 3.49 -9.13 25.79
C TYR A 214 4.40 -9.76 24.74
N LYS A 215 5.58 -10.23 25.14
CA LYS A 215 6.53 -10.94 24.28
C LYS A 215 6.86 -12.32 24.84
N LEU A 216 6.80 -13.34 23.99
CA LEU A 216 7.20 -14.72 24.28
C LEU A 216 8.37 -15.10 23.38
N SER A 217 9.57 -15.16 23.96
CA SER A 217 10.80 -15.58 23.25
C SER A 217 11.45 -16.84 23.83
N THR A 218 10.89 -17.39 24.91
CA THR A 218 11.37 -18.64 25.52
C THR A 218 11.07 -19.80 24.58
N GLY A 219 12.04 -20.68 24.34
CA GLY A 219 11.86 -21.82 23.42
C GLY A 219 12.04 -21.50 21.93
N PHE A 220 12.03 -20.22 21.55
CA PHE A 220 12.31 -19.78 20.18
C PHE A 220 13.82 -19.52 19.95
N PRO A 221 14.34 -19.68 18.72
CA PRO A 221 15.70 -19.27 18.34
C PRO A 221 15.87 -17.75 18.37
N LYS A 222 17.13 -17.29 18.28
CA LYS A 222 17.45 -15.86 18.34
C LYS A 222 16.92 -15.12 17.10
N GLY A 223 15.91 -14.29 17.32
CA GLY A 223 15.25 -13.47 16.31
C GLY A 223 13.79 -13.87 16.12
N GLU A 224 13.41 -15.06 16.58
CA GLU A 224 12.04 -15.56 16.53
C GLU A 224 11.33 -15.38 17.89
N TYR A 225 10.06 -14.95 17.87
CA TYR A 225 9.25 -14.73 19.07
C TYR A 225 7.78 -14.43 18.73
N LEU A 226 6.88 -14.61 19.70
CA LEU A 226 5.51 -14.11 19.61
C LEU A 226 5.37 -12.73 20.28
N LEU A 227 4.53 -11.86 19.71
CA LEU A 227 4.01 -10.65 20.36
C LEU A 227 2.48 -10.76 20.52
N ILE A 228 1.94 -10.31 21.65
CA ILE A 228 0.51 -10.34 21.94
C ILE A 228 0.02 -8.94 22.30
N GLU A 229 -1.05 -8.50 21.62
CA GLU A 229 -1.77 -7.26 21.92
C GLU A 229 -3.29 -7.45 21.89
N ASN A 230 -4.07 -6.49 22.41
CA ASN A 230 -5.53 -6.56 22.45
C ASN A 230 -6.14 -5.49 21.51
N ARG A 231 -6.61 -5.92 20.32
CA ARG A 231 -7.27 -5.07 19.33
C ARG A 231 -8.76 -5.00 19.62
N GLN A 232 -9.35 -3.80 19.56
CA GLN A 232 -10.75 -3.57 19.94
C GLN A 232 -11.37 -2.52 19.02
N PRO A 233 -12.66 -2.64 18.64
CA PRO A 233 -13.35 -1.77 17.68
C PRO A 233 -13.57 -0.36 18.26
N HIS A 234 -12.52 0.44 18.32
CA HIS A 234 -12.50 1.76 18.93
C HIS A 234 -11.31 2.59 18.45
N SER A 235 -11.44 3.92 18.51
CA SER A 235 -10.46 4.83 17.92
C SER A 235 -10.26 4.47 16.44
N TYR A 236 -9.03 4.43 15.94
CA TYR A 236 -8.72 4.11 14.56
C TYR A 236 -9.03 2.66 14.15
N ASP A 237 -9.20 1.74 15.10
CA ASP A 237 -9.67 0.38 14.86
C ASP A 237 -11.21 0.28 14.84
N GLU A 238 -11.97 1.39 14.81
CA GLU A 238 -13.46 1.39 14.86
C GLU A 238 -14.15 0.58 13.74
N LYS A 239 -13.39 0.20 12.70
CA LYS A 239 -13.85 -0.60 11.55
C LYS A 239 -13.41 -2.05 11.59
N LEU A 240 -12.88 -2.55 12.71
CA LEU A 240 -12.57 -3.97 12.86
C LEU A 240 -13.77 -4.83 12.42
N PRO A 241 -13.53 -5.88 11.60
CA PRO A 241 -14.57 -6.74 11.06
C PRO A 241 -15.49 -7.32 12.14
N GLY A 242 -16.74 -7.62 11.77
CA GLY A 242 -17.79 -8.08 12.69
C GLY A 242 -18.18 -7.09 13.80
N GLY A 243 -17.49 -5.96 13.95
CA GLY A 243 -17.60 -5.09 15.13
C GLY A 243 -17.07 -5.78 16.40
N VAL A 244 -16.16 -6.74 16.27
CA VAL A 244 -15.56 -7.51 17.36
C VAL A 244 -14.06 -7.22 17.47
N GLY A 245 -13.50 -7.41 18.66
CA GLY A 245 -12.06 -7.37 18.88
C GLY A 245 -11.55 -8.68 19.46
N GLY A 246 -10.27 -8.74 19.76
CA GLY A 246 -9.64 -9.89 20.40
C GLY A 246 -8.14 -9.68 20.57
N LEU A 247 -7.43 -10.75 20.90
CA LEU A 247 -5.98 -10.72 20.91
C LEU A 247 -5.45 -10.90 19.50
N ALA A 248 -4.60 -9.98 19.04
CA ALA A 248 -3.74 -10.22 17.89
C ALA A 248 -2.47 -10.90 18.40
N ILE A 249 -2.17 -12.09 17.88
CA ILE A 249 -0.97 -12.86 18.21
C ILE A 249 -0.09 -12.85 16.96
N TRP A 250 1.04 -12.17 17.06
CA TRP A 250 1.99 -11.98 15.98
C TRP A 250 3.14 -12.97 16.12
N HIS A 251 3.48 -13.70 15.06
CA HIS A 251 4.70 -14.49 14.99
C HIS A 251 5.74 -13.70 14.21
N ILE A 252 6.89 -13.47 14.85
CA ILE A 252 7.97 -12.66 14.31
C ILE A 252 9.18 -13.54 14.07
N ASP A 253 9.83 -13.38 12.91
CA ASP A 253 11.22 -13.80 12.68
C ASP A 253 12.03 -12.62 12.11
N ASP A 254 12.86 -12.01 12.98
CA ASP A 254 13.76 -10.91 12.61
C ASP A 254 14.80 -11.32 11.52
N ASN A 255 15.00 -12.62 11.27
CA ASN A 255 15.91 -13.14 10.24
C ASN A 255 15.22 -13.42 8.89
N ALA A 256 13.89 -13.42 8.84
CA ALA A 256 13.14 -13.55 7.60
C ALA A 256 13.33 -12.33 6.69
N LYS A 257 13.17 -12.53 5.37
CA LYS A 257 13.35 -11.46 4.38
C LYS A 257 12.06 -10.66 4.20
N MET A 258 11.71 -9.87 5.21
CA MET A 258 10.53 -8.99 5.19
C MET A 258 9.26 -9.77 4.82
N GLN A 259 8.32 -9.18 4.09
CA GLN A 259 7.02 -9.76 3.76
C GLN A 259 6.96 -10.40 2.36
N HIS A 260 8.08 -10.87 1.81
CA HIS A 260 8.14 -11.34 0.41
C HIS A 260 7.58 -12.76 0.18
N ASN A 261 7.49 -13.60 1.21
CA ASN A 261 7.22 -15.03 1.07
C ASN A 261 6.02 -15.45 1.93
N PRO A 262 4.77 -15.37 1.44
CA PRO A 262 3.64 -15.96 2.16
C PRO A 262 3.86 -17.47 2.32
N GLY A 263 3.45 -18.02 3.47
CA GLY A 263 3.58 -19.43 3.79
C GLY A 263 2.36 -19.91 4.55
N TYR A 264 1.74 -20.98 4.05
CA TYR A 264 0.50 -21.54 4.57
C TYR A 264 0.48 -23.07 4.35
N PRO A 265 -0.27 -23.84 5.15
CA PRO A 265 -0.16 -25.30 5.19
C PRO A 265 -0.51 -26.03 3.88
N GLU A 266 -1.46 -25.49 3.13
CA GLU A 266 -1.99 -26.07 1.89
C GLU A 266 -1.16 -25.74 0.64
N MET A 267 -0.04 -25.02 0.77
CA MET A 267 0.80 -24.66 -0.38
C MET A 267 1.48 -25.87 -1.02
N GLU A 268 1.72 -25.81 -2.34
CA GLU A 268 2.38 -26.89 -3.07
C GLU A 268 3.81 -27.17 -2.55
N GLU A 269 4.26 -28.42 -2.68
CA GLU A 269 5.62 -28.81 -2.31
C GLU A 269 6.65 -28.03 -3.14
N THR A 270 7.49 -27.26 -2.45
CA THR A 270 8.57 -26.50 -3.06
C THR A 270 9.82 -27.36 -3.19
N ARG A 271 10.86 -26.86 -3.87
CA ARG A 271 12.19 -27.49 -3.87
C ARG A 271 12.85 -27.60 -2.48
N THR A 272 12.34 -26.93 -1.46
CA THR A 272 12.79 -27.00 -0.07
C THR A 272 11.81 -27.75 0.86
N GLY A 273 10.73 -28.33 0.32
CA GLY A 273 9.73 -29.12 1.05
C GLY A 273 8.36 -28.45 1.12
N PHE A 274 7.55 -28.90 2.08
CA PHE A 274 6.25 -28.33 2.44
C PHE A 274 6.41 -27.15 3.40
N PHE A 275 5.31 -26.43 3.68
CA PHE A 275 5.28 -25.47 4.78
C PHE A 275 5.26 -26.21 6.14
N PRO A 276 6.04 -25.76 7.15
CA PRO A 276 6.93 -24.60 7.17
C PRO A 276 8.41 -24.93 6.85
N GLU A 277 8.78 -26.20 6.64
CA GLU A 277 10.17 -26.62 6.36
C GLU A 277 10.79 -25.92 5.15
N ASN A 278 9.96 -25.52 4.18
CA ASN A 278 10.35 -24.78 2.99
C ASN A 278 10.90 -23.37 3.26
N SER A 279 10.78 -22.86 4.49
CA SER A 279 11.15 -21.49 4.91
C SER A 279 10.32 -20.36 4.26
N TYR A 280 9.10 -20.67 3.80
CA TYR A 280 8.13 -19.65 3.39
C TYR A 280 7.33 -19.21 4.62
N HIS A 281 7.47 -17.94 4.99
CA HIS A 281 6.65 -17.24 5.97
C HIS A 281 7.01 -15.75 5.91
N TYR A 282 6.10 -14.90 6.38
CA TYR A 282 6.37 -13.48 6.58
C TYR A 282 7.32 -13.23 7.77
N GLN A 283 8.01 -12.09 7.77
CA GLN A 283 8.79 -11.60 8.91
C GLN A 283 7.87 -11.20 10.07
N VAL A 284 6.72 -10.63 9.76
CA VAL A 284 5.62 -10.34 10.69
C VAL A 284 4.39 -11.05 10.15
N ALA A 285 3.98 -12.14 10.81
CA ALA A 285 2.76 -12.88 10.47
C ALA A 285 1.72 -12.69 11.58
N LEU A 286 0.45 -12.54 11.20
CA LEU A 286 -0.65 -12.66 12.16
C LEU A 286 -1.05 -14.14 12.22
N LEU A 287 -1.03 -14.74 13.40
CA LEU A 287 -1.56 -16.09 13.58
C LEU A 287 -3.09 -15.97 13.70
N SER A 288 -3.84 -16.20 12.61
CA SER A 288 -5.30 -16.07 12.61
C SER A 288 -5.97 -17.11 13.53
N ALA A 289 -7.05 -16.72 14.22
CA ALA A 289 -7.72 -17.59 15.20
C ALA A 289 -8.59 -18.68 14.57
N ASP A 290 -8.92 -18.58 13.28
CA ASP A 290 -9.53 -19.66 12.50
C ASP A 290 -8.51 -20.59 11.85
N GLY A 291 -7.35 -20.08 11.45
CA GLY A 291 -6.35 -20.78 10.65
C GLY A 291 -6.66 -20.82 9.16
N ASN A 292 -7.41 -19.86 8.61
CA ASN A 292 -7.68 -19.79 7.16
C ASN A 292 -6.49 -19.29 6.32
N TYR A 293 -5.54 -18.54 6.92
CA TYR A 293 -4.42 -17.89 6.22
C TYR A 293 -4.86 -16.90 5.11
N ASP A 294 -6.01 -16.24 5.29
CA ASP A 294 -6.57 -15.30 4.29
C ASP A 294 -5.63 -14.12 3.95
N LEU A 295 -4.73 -13.74 4.87
CA LEU A 295 -3.72 -12.71 4.64
C LEU A 295 -2.57 -13.20 3.75
N GLU A 296 -2.03 -14.39 4.01
CA GLU A 296 -0.99 -15.04 3.20
C GLU A 296 -1.52 -15.48 1.83
N LEU A 297 -2.79 -15.84 1.72
CA LEU A 297 -3.50 -16.20 0.49
C LEU A 297 -3.98 -14.98 -0.32
N GLY A 298 -3.97 -13.78 0.28
CA GLY A 298 -4.46 -12.55 -0.35
C GLY A 298 -5.98 -12.50 -0.54
N THR A 299 -6.74 -13.39 0.09
CA THR A 299 -8.20 -13.50 -0.03
C THR A 299 -8.91 -12.24 0.49
N ASN A 300 -8.43 -11.68 1.60
CA ASN A 300 -9.02 -10.49 2.21
C ASN A 300 -7.94 -9.64 2.93
N GLN A 301 -8.36 -8.54 3.59
CA GLN A 301 -7.46 -7.63 4.34
C GLN A 301 -7.54 -7.90 5.86
N GLY A 302 -8.01 -9.06 6.25
CA GLY A 302 -8.42 -9.48 7.59
C GLY A 302 -9.94 -9.45 7.80
N ASP A 303 -10.45 -10.32 8.66
CA ASP A 303 -11.86 -10.51 8.98
C ASP A 303 -12.14 -10.73 10.49
N ASP A 304 -13.33 -11.24 10.85
CA ASP A 304 -13.74 -11.44 12.26
C ASP A 304 -13.37 -12.82 12.83
N GLY A 305 -12.78 -13.70 12.02
CA GLY A 305 -12.14 -14.97 12.40
C GLY A 305 -10.68 -14.82 12.87
N ASP A 306 -9.99 -13.73 12.48
CA ASP A 306 -8.56 -13.51 12.76
C ASP A 306 -8.20 -13.38 14.25
N LEU A 307 -9.02 -12.69 15.04
CA LEU A 307 -8.64 -12.28 16.40
C LEU A 307 -9.06 -13.30 17.46
N TRP A 308 -8.17 -13.55 18.42
CA TRP A 308 -8.36 -14.60 19.44
C TRP A 308 -9.20 -14.12 20.63
N SER A 309 -10.23 -14.89 21.01
CA SER A 309 -11.13 -14.61 22.12
C SER A 309 -11.83 -15.89 22.61
N ALA A 310 -12.58 -15.81 23.72
CA ALA A 310 -13.45 -16.91 24.17
C ALA A 310 -14.56 -17.30 23.17
N SER A 311 -14.83 -16.46 22.17
CA SER A 311 -15.86 -16.66 21.14
C SER A 311 -15.30 -17.02 19.76
N SER A 312 -13.98 -17.04 19.59
CA SER A 312 -13.32 -17.40 18.32
C SER A 312 -13.48 -18.89 18.05
N SER A 313 -13.41 -19.29 16.77
CA SER A 313 -13.53 -20.68 16.31
C SER A 313 -12.52 -21.62 16.99
N ARG A 314 -11.31 -21.12 17.27
CA ARG A 314 -10.34 -21.73 18.18
C ARG A 314 -10.12 -20.83 19.40
N THR A 315 -10.10 -21.45 20.58
CA THR A 315 -9.92 -20.76 21.88
C THR A 315 -8.59 -21.07 22.55
N GLU A 316 -7.70 -21.78 21.84
CA GLU A 316 -6.31 -22.03 22.23
C GLU A 316 -5.38 -22.13 21.01
N LEU A 317 -4.20 -21.55 21.15
CA LEU A 317 -3.05 -21.70 20.26
C LEU A 317 -2.04 -22.61 20.95
N THR A 318 -1.67 -23.71 20.30
CA THR A 318 -0.92 -24.84 20.86
C THR A 318 0.30 -25.17 20.00
N PRO A 319 1.33 -25.81 20.55
CA PRO A 319 2.41 -26.38 19.75
C PRO A 319 1.95 -27.70 19.09
N GLY A 320 2.60 -28.12 18.01
CA GLY A 320 2.45 -29.46 17.45
C GLY A 320 2.29 -29.55 15.92
N PRO A 321 2.67 -30.71 15.34
CA PRO A 321 2.68 -30.92 13.89
C PRO A 321 1.26 -30.97 13.31
N ASN A 322 1.08 -30.39 12.11
CA ASN A 322 -0.17 -30.34 11.35
C ASN A 322 -1.34 -29.66 12.10
N VAL A 323 -1.03 -28.82 13.09
CA VAL A 323 -1.96 -27.86 13.69
C VAL A 323 -1.42 -26.49 13.30
N PHE A 324 -2.18 -25.71 12.55
CA PHE A 324 -1.72 -24.43 12.00
C PHE A 324 -2.80 -23.35 12.10
N PRO A 325 -2.48 -22.10 12.49
CA PRO A 325 -1.22 -21.71 13.15
C PRO A 325 -0.98 -22.45 14.47
N ASN A 326 0.28 -22.47 14.91
CA ASN A 326 0.75 -23.03 16.17
C ASN A 326 1.79 -22.11 16.83
N THR A 327 2.44 -22.59 17.88
CA THR A 327 3.53 -21.90 18.60
C THR A 327 4.90 -22.56 18.38
N ASP A 328 5.04 -23.44 17.39
CA ASP A 328 6.32 -24.11 17.10
C ASP A 328 7.26 -23.13 16.38
N THR A 329 8.57 -23.40 16.41
CA THR A 329 9.52 -22.59 15.64
C THR A 329 9.38 -22.89 14.16
N TYR A 330 9.67 -21.92 13.30
CA TYR A 330 9.87 -22.16 11.87
C TYR A 330 11.05 -21.41 11.25
N GLN A 331 11.80 -20.62 12.02
CA GLN A 331 12.93 -19.82 11.52
C GLN A 331 13.89 -20.67 10.66
N GLY A 332 13.98 -20.35 9.37
CA GLY A 332 14.83 -21.06 8.41
C GLY A 332 14.43 -22.53 8.18
N GLY A 333 13.14 -22.86 8.30
CA GLY A 333 12.60 -24.19 8.05
C GLY A 333 12.90 -25.22 9.14
N THR A 334 13.37 -24.79 10.32
CA THR A 334 13.68 -25.69 11.44
C THR A 334 12.53 -25.72 12.44
N ILE A 335 11.80 -26.84 12.46
CA ILE A 335 10.56 -26.98 13.24
C ILE A 335 10.83 -27.69 14.56
N GLU A 336 10.83 -26.95 15.66
CA GLU A 336 11.03 -27.44 17.02
C GLU A 336 9.84 -27.05 17.91
N PRO A 337 9.20 -28.01 18.60
CA PRO A 337 8.09 -27.70 19.50
C PRO A 337 8.54 -26.90 20.72
N THR A 338 8.13 -25.61 20.78
CA THR A 338 8.46 -24.73 21.91
C THR A 338 7.87 -25.29 23.22
N GLY A 339 6.68 -25.89 23.12
CA GLY A 339 5.86 -26.33 24.24
C GLY A 339 4.91 -25.26 24.76
N ILE A 340 4.94 -24.05 24.19
CA ILE A 340 4.12 -22.91 24.65
C ILE A 340 2.67 -23.10 24.23
N LYS A 341 1.74 -22.96 25.17
CA LYS A 341 0.30 -22.91 24.90
C LYS A 341 -0.27 -21.57 25.37
N ILE A 342 -1.07 -20.93 24.51
CA ILE A 342 -1.84 -19.71 24.83
C ILE A 342 -3.32 -20.08 24.81
N PHE A 343 -4.03 -19.93 25.93
CA PHE A 343 -5.36 -20.51 26.13
C PHE A 343 -6.16 -19.77 27.21
N ASN A 344 -7.36 -20.27 27.54
CA ASN A 344 -8.24 -19.70 28.58
C ASN A 344 -8.45 -18.20 28.38
N LEU A 345 -8.76 -17.84 27.13
CA LEU A 345 -9.01 -16.48 26.69
C LEU A 345 -10.31 -15.96 27.31
N SER A 346 -10.34 -14.69 27.70
CA SER A 346 -11.60 -14.04 28.09
C SER A 346 -12.49 -13.76 26.89
N ALA A 347 -13.74 -13.39 27.17
CA ALA A 347 -14.54 -12.64 26.21
C ALA A 347 -13.79 -11.37 25.75
N SER A 348 -14.09 -10.93 24.52
CA SER A 348 -13.52 -9.71 23.96
C SER A 348 -13.90 -8.46 24.76
N GLY A 349 -12.97 -7.51 24.88
CA GLY A 349 -13.25 -6.23 25.53
C GLY A 349 -12.01 -5.38 25.85
N GLN A 350 -12.23 -4.18 26.42
CA GLN A 350 -11.17 -3.21 26.75
C GLN A 350 -10.07 -3.75 27.68
N LYS A 351 -10.36 -4.81 28.43
CA LYS A 351 -9.40 -5.62 29.19
C LYS A 351 -9.72 -7.08 28.90
N MET A 352 -8.72 -7.84 28.47
CA MET A 352 -8.82 -9.28 28.25
C MET A 352 -7.83 -10.01 29.15
N THR A 353 -8.09 -11.30 29.39
CA THR A 353 -7.14 -12.22 30.01
C THR A 353 -6.80 -13.36 29.05
N PHE A 354 -5.58 -13.87 29.16
CA PHE A 354 -5.17 -15.15 28.58
C PHE A 354 -4.23 -15.87 29.54
N SER A 355 -4.15 -17.19 29.45
CA SER A 355 -3.18 -18.01 30.18
C SER A 355 -2.08 -18.50 29.25
N VAL A 356 -0.87 -18.59 29.77
CA VAL A 356 0.28 -19.20 29.10
C VAL A 356 0.78 -20.38 29.94
N GLU A 357 1.09 -21.49 29.27
CA GLU A 357 1.72 -22.69 29.84
C GLU A 357 2.91 -23.11 28.97
N GLY A 358 3.89 -23.80 29.55
CA GLY A 358 5.03 -24.37 28.83
C GLY A 358 6.27 -23.48 28.73
N VAL A 359 6.31 -22.36 29.45
CA VAL A 359 7.43 -21.42 29.51
C VAL A 359 8.56 -22.03 30.35
N LYS A 360 9.44 -22.79 29.68
CA LYS A 360 10.62 -23.42 30.29
C LYS A 360 11.57 -22.37 30.87
N MET A 361 11.75 -22.36 32.19
CA MET A 361 12.72 -21.51 32.89
C MET A 361 14.14 -21.68 32.32
N ASN A 362 14.67 -20.64 31.67
CA ASN A 362 16.10 -20.57 31.34
C ASN A 362 16.90 -20.45 32.64
N ALA A 363 17.67 -21.49 32.99
CA ALA A 363 18.38 -21.59 34.26
C ALA A 363 19.47 -20.52 34.49
N GLU A 364 19.84 -19.75 33.47
CA GLU A 364 20.98 -18.81 33.49
C GLU A 364 20.69 -17.43 34.10
N THR A 365 19.47 -17.11 34.52
CA THR A 365 19.13 -15.79 35.11
C THR A 365 18.72 -15.81 36.58
N SER A 366 18.96 -16.92 37.29
CA SER A 366 18.67 -17.05 38.73
C SER A 366 19.68 -16.29 39.64
N GLY A 367 19.61 -14.96 39.62
CA GLY A 367 20.00 -14.16 40.78
C GLY A 367 19.12 -14.53 41.99
N PRO A 368 19.62 -14.42 43.24
CA PRO A 368 18.92 -14.97 44.40
C PRO A 368 17.57 -14.30 44.64
N VAL A 369 16.50 -15.09 44.51
CA VAL A 369 15.13 -14.68 44.85
C VAL A 369 15.05 -14.43 46.35
N VAL A 370 14.70 -13.20 46.74
CA VAL A 370 14.30 -12.88 48.11
C VAL A 370 12.80 -13.08 48.19
N ASP A 371 12.38 -13.99 49.07
CA ASP A 371 10.98 -14.35 49.28
C ASP A 371 10.15 -13.13 49.73
N GLY A 372 9.15 -12.76 48.94
CA GLY A 372 8.46 -11.48 49.08
C GLY A 372 7.18 -11.43 48.25
N ILE A 373 6.04 -11.53 48.92
CA ILE A 373 4.71 -11.37 48.33
C ILE A 373 4.59 -9.94 47.80
N VAL A 374 4.46 -9.78 46.48
CA VAL A 374 4.28 -8.47 45.84
C VAL A 374 2.79 -8.16 45.72
N ASP A 375 2.33 -7.21 46.52
CA ASP A 375 0.96 -6.69 46.49
C ASP A 375 0.77 -5.80 45.24
N MET A 376 -0.17 -6.16 44.37
CA MET A 376 -0.33 -5.54 43.05
C MET A 376 -0.83 -4.08 43.11
N ASP A 377 -1.43 -3.64 44.21
CA ASP A 377 -1.84 -2.23 44.39
C ASP A 377 -0.64 -1.26 44.55
N ALA A 378 0.54 -1.76 44.93
CA ALA A 378 1.73 -0.93 45.11
C ALA A 378 2.35 -0.45 43.77
N ALA A 379 2.25 -1.26 42.71
CA ALA A 379 2.85 -0.97 41.41
C ALA A 379 2.25 0.28 40.73
N PHE A 380 0.97 0.59 41.01
CA PHE A 380 0.29 1.77 40.47
C PHE A 380 0.72 3.09 41.12
N SER A 381 1.28 3.05 42.34
CA SER A 381 1.64 4.27 43.10
C SER A 381 3.09 4.70 42.92
N GLN A 382 3.99 3.80 42.51
CA GLN A 382 5.43 4.09 42.47
C GLN A 382 5.88 4.83 41.18
N ALA A 383 5.04 4.86 40.14
CA ALA A 383 5.22 5.69 38.94
C ALA A 383 5.07 7.21 39.19
N ALA A 384 4.59 7.62 40.38
CA ALA A 384 4.28 9.02 40.70
C ALA A 384 5.39 9.78 41.45
N ALA A 385 6.57 9.17 41.71
CA ALA A 385 7.56 9.69 42.66
C ALA A 385 9.02 9.70 42.16
N LEU A 386 9.26 10.16 40.93
CA LEU A 386 10.58 10.60 40.46
C LEU A 386 10.50 12.03 39.94
N SER A 387 10.87 12.99 40.77
CA SER A 387 10.82 14.41 40.45
C SER A 387 11.97 14.82 39.54
N THR A 388 11.72 14.88 38.23
CA THR A 388 12.50 15.72 37.32
C THR A 388 12.15 17.21 37.54
N PRO A 389 13.02 18.17 37.18
CA PRO A 389 12.74 19.59 37.37
C PRO A 389 11.52 20.02 36.57
N LYS A 390 10.57 20.66 37.26
CA LYS A 390 9.32 21.19 36.68
C LYS A 390 9.60 22.09 35.46
N PRO A 391 9.10 21.75 34.26
CA PRO A 391 9.07 22.70 33.15
C PRO A 391 8.17 23.89 33.50
N THR A 392 8.68 25.11 33.38
CA THR A 392 7.85 26.32 33.47
C THR A 392 7.13 26.56 32.15
N THR A 393 6.04 25.83 31.93
CA THR A 393 5.10 26.11 30.84
C THR A 393 4.08 27.16 31.27
N ASN A 394 4.27 28.39 30.79
CA ASN A 394 3.11 29.23 30.47
C ASN A 394 2.55 28.67 29.15
N ALA A 395 1.52 27.83 29.24
CA ALA A 395 0.89 27.26 28.05
C ALA A 395 0.28 28.38 27.17
N PRO A 396 0.64 28.48 25.88
CA PRO A 396 -0.14 29.26 24.94
C PRO A 396 -1.47 28.55 24.70
N THR A 397 -2.59 29.20 24.99
CA THR A 397 -3.90 28.77 24.48
C THR A 397 -4.00 29.12 23.00
N THR A 398 -3.40 28.29 22.14
CA THR A 398 -3.70 28.28 20.71
C THR A 398 -5.01 27.54 20.46
N ILE A 399 -5.93 28.22 19.77
CA ILE A 399 -7.23 27.68 19.38
C ILE A 399 -7.01 26.61 18.30
N ALA A 400 -7.84 25.55 18.30
CA ALA A 400 -7.81 24.51 17.28
C ALA A 400 -7.86 25.11 15.86
N PRO A 401 -7.10 24.54 14.89
CA PRO A 401 -7.04 25.08 13.53
C PRO A 401 -8.42 25.14 12.88
N THR A 402 -8.74 26.30 12.32
CA THR A 402 -10.04 26.56 11.68
C THR A 402 -10.23 25.66 10.47
N LEU A 403 -11.40 25.03 10.32
CA LEU A 403 -11.81 24.20 9.17
C LEU A 403 -11.94 24.96 7.83
N LYS A 404 -11.29 26.11 7.68
CA LYS A 404 -11.37 26.97 6.49
C LYS A 404 -10.13 27.87 6.39
N PRO A 405 -9.39 27.86 5.27
CA PRO A 405 -8.31 28.80 5.07
C PRO A 405 -8.85 30.24 4.99
N THR A 406 -8.13 31.18 5.60
CA THR A 406 -8.45 32.61 5.61
C THR A 406 -7.85 33.40 4.43
N SER A 407 -7.34 32.71 3.40
CA SER A 407 -6.98 33.36 2.15
C SER A 407 -8.23 33.82 1.40
N SER A 408 -8.20 35.06 0.89
CA SER A 408 -9.25 35.57 0.02
C SER A 408 -9.25 34.80 -1.30
N ARG A 409 -10.38 34.17 -1.65
CA ARG A 409 -10.64 33.59 -2.97
C ARG A 409 -10.22 34.57 -4.07
N PRO A 410 -9.45 34.16 -5.10
CA PRO A 410 -9.11 35.04 -6.23
C PRO A 410 -10.38 35.64 -6.88
N THR A 411 -10.50 36.96 -6.87
CA THR A 411 -11.68 37.69 -7.36
C THR A 411 -11.47 38.29 -8.75
N SER A 412 -11.21 37.45 -9.74
CA SER A 412 -11.24 37.84 -11.16
C SER A 412 -11.95 36.77 -11.99
N ASN A 413 -13.25 36.96 -12.23
CA ASN A 413 -13.96 36.20 -13.25
C ASN A 413 -13.37 36.55 -14.63
N PRO A 414 -13.14 35.57 -15.53
CA PRO A 414 -12.88 35.85 -16.94
C PRO A 414 -14.04 36.63 -17.58
N THR A 415 -13.74 37.65 -18.36
CA THR A 415 -14.74 38.65 -18.83
C THR A 415 -15.48 38.22 -20.11
N MET A 416 -15.38 36.97 -20.56
CA MET A 416 -16.09 36.48 -21.76
C MET A 416 -16.65 35.07 -21.59
N PRO A 417 -17.84 34.77 -22.14
CA PRO A 417 -18.40 33.42 -22.16
C PRO A 417 -17.60 32.51 -23.12
N PRO A 418 -17.51 31.19 -22.83
CA PRO A 418 -16.82 30.25 -23.72
C PRO A 418 -17.60 30.05 -25.02
N THR A 419 -16.92 30.26 -26.15
CA THR A 419 -17.42 29.96 -27.50
C THR A 419 -17.28 28.47 -27.80
N SER A 420 -18.19 27.95 -28.63
CA SER A 420 -18.23 26.54 -29.05
C SER A 420 -16.95 26.07 -29.79
N LEU A 421 -16.58 24.81 -29.52
CA LEU A 421 -15.65 23.92 -30.24
C LEU A 421 -15.15 24.38 -31.63
N PRO A 422 -13.83 24.43 -31.84
CA PRO A 422 -13.21 24.32 -33.16
C PRO A 422 -12.68 22.89 -33.41
N THR A 423 -13.08 22.29 -34.53
CA THR A 423 -12.53 21.03 -35.04
C THR A 423 -11.40 21.32 -36.03
N THR A 424 -10.14 20.98 -35.74
CA THR A 424 -9.04 20.99 -36.72
C THR A 424 -8.07 19.82 -36.56
N SER A 425 -7.34 19.54 -37.64
CA SER A 425 -6.70 18.25 -37.94
C SER A 425 -5.36 17.96 -37.24
N ARG A 426 -5.17 16.68 -36.92
CA ARG A 426 -3.92 16.01 -36.50
C ARG A 426 -2.66 16.44 -37.29
N PRO A 427 -1.61 16.95 -36.62
CA PRO A 427 -0.24 16.96 -37.13
C PRO A 427 0.42 15.57 -37.07
N THR A 428 1.40 15.35 -37.93
CA THR A 428 2.00 14.03 -38.21
C THR A 428 2.95 13.52 -37.10
N SER A 429 2.83 12.24 -36.77
CA SER A 429 3.84 11.46 -36.01
C SER A 429 5.04 11.08 -36.94
N SER A 430 6.14 10.47 -36.51
CA SER A 430 6.51 9.73 -35.28
C SER A 430 8.03 9.97 -34.98
N PRO A 431 8.71 9.36 -33.97
CA PRO A 431 8.70 7.94 -33.57
C PRO A 431 8.17 7.71 -32.14
N THR A 432 7.47 6.63 -31.79
CA THR A 432 6.83 5.56 -32.58
C THR A 432 5.55 5.24 -31.81
N SER A 433 4.35 5.48 -32.35
CA SER A 433 3.15 5.08 -31.60
C SER A 433 3.03 3.57 -31.61
N GLU A 434 2.48 3.00 -30.54
CA GLU A 434 2.18 1.57 -30.41
C GLU A 434 1.37 1.04 -31.60
N THR A 435 0.45 1.88 -32.12
CA THR A 435 -0.30 1.67 -33.36
C THR A 435 0.55 1.39 -34.61
N ALA A 436 1.82 1.81 -34.63
CA ALA A 436 2.76 1.53 -35.72
C ALA A 436 3.66 0.31 -35.45
N LEU A 437 3.82 -0.10 -34.18
CA LEU A 437 4.51 -1.34 -33.81
C LEU A 437 3.61 -2.57 -34.00
N CYS A 438 2.30 -2.38 -33.83
CA CYS A 438 1.27 -3.43 -33.88
C CYS A 438 0.49 -3.52 -35.20
N ALA A 439 0.75 -2.64 -36.18
CA ALA A 439 -0.05 -2.51 -37.41
C ALA A 439 -0.08 -3.76 -38.30
N ASP A 440 0.91 -4.64 -38.19
CA ASP A 440 1.09 -5.88 -38.98
C ASP A 440 1.00 -7.15 -38.10
N ARG A 441 0.43 -7.04 -36.89
CA ARG A 441 0.42 -8.10 -35.88
C ARG A 441 -0.99 -8.57 -35.60
N CYS A 442 -1.33 -9.73 -36.17
CA CYS A 442 -2.51 -10.46 -35.77
C CYS A 442 -2.12 -11.48 -34.70
N LEU A 443 -2.79 -11.43 -33.55
CA LEU A 443 -2.51 -12.19 -32.34
C LEU A 443 -3.76 -12.99 -31.95
N THR A 444 -3.60 -14.27 -31.61
CA THR A 444 -4.67 -15.12 -31.07
C THR A 444 -4.22 -15.66 -29.71
N PRO A 445 -5.05 -15.59 -28.66
CA PRO A 445 -4.71 -16.19 -27.36
C PRO A 445 -4.52 -17.70 -27.54
N ILE A 446 -3.50 -18.28 -26.90
CA ILE A 446 -3.30 -19.74 -26.95
C ILE A 446 -4.19 -20.47 -25.93
N ASP A 447 -4.41 -21.75 -26.16
CA ASP A 447 -5.06 -22.66 -25.21
C ASP A 447 -4.10 -23.03 -24.06
N ASP A 448 -4.63 -23.35 -22.87
CA ASP A 448 -3.82 -23.67 -21.68
C ASP A 448 -2.93 -24.90 -21.90
N SER A 449 -3.37 -25.83 -22.74
CA SER A 449 -2.63 -27.03 -23.15
C SER A 449 -1.45 -26.75 -24.09
N GLU A 450 -1.36 -25.53 -24.67
CA GLU A 450 -0.26 -25.10 -25.55
C GLU A 450 0.79 -24.21 -24.84
N CYS A 451 0.64 -23.97 -23.54
CA CYS A 451 1.56 -23.14 -22.76
C CYS A 451 2.99 -23.72 -22.69
N PRO A 452 4.04 -22.89 -22.89
CA PRO A 452 5.41 -23.24 -22.55
C PRO A 452 5.56 -23.65 -21.09
N GLN A 453 6.59 -24.45 -20.78
CA GLN A 453 6.95 -24.72 -19.38
C GLN A 453 7.41 -23.42 -18.70
N ASN A 454 7.07 -23.25 -17.41
CA ASN A 454 7.17 -21.96 -16.70
C ASN A 454 8.53 -21.24 -16.78
N ARG A 455 9.64 -21.97 -16.94
CA ARG A 455 10.97 -21.36 -17.13
C ARG A 455 11.10 -20.59 -18.45
N ASP A 456 10.42 -21.05 -19.48
CA ASP A 456 10.52 -20.51 -20.83
C ASP A 456 9.46 -19.40 -21.06
N LEU A 457 8.41 -19.30 -20.23
CA LEU A 457 7.44 -18.18 -20.19
C LEU A 457 8.14 -16.84 -19.90
N VAL A 458 9.02 -16.79 -18.89
CA VAL A 458 9.84 -15.61 -18.53
C VAL A 458 10.79 -15.18 -19.67
N SER A 459 10.98 -16.04 -20.67
CA SER A 459 11.85 -15.79 -21.83
C SER A 459 11.08 -15.47 -23.11
N LEU A 460 9.75 -15.39 -23.06
CA LEU A 460 8.95 -14.93 -24.18
C LEU A 460 9.25 -13.46 -24.48
N SER A 461 9.22 -13.11 -25.76
CA SER A 461 9.30 -11.72 -26.18
C SER A 461 7.92 -11.08 -26.07
N LYS A 462 7.86 -9.82 -25.61
CA LYS A 462 6.65 -8.99 -25.65
C LYS A 462 6.08 -8.98 -27.08
N CYS A 463 4.77 -9.14 -27.27
CA CYS A 463 4.17 -9.22 -28.62
C CYS A 463 4.37 -7.94 -29.45
N SER A 464 4.52 -6.80 -28.76
CA SER A 464 4.93 -5.51 -29.33
C SER A 464 6.36 -5.48 -29.91
N SER A 465 7.22 -6.45 -29.57
CA SER A 465 8.62 -6.51 -30.02
C SER A 465 8.75 -6.78 -31.51
N ILE A 466 9.57 -5.97 -32.21
CA ILE A 466 9.63 -5.97 -33.67
C ILE A 466 9.97 -7.34 -34.28
N ASP A 467 10.77 -8.16 -33.58
CA ASP A 467 11.37 -9.40 -34.08
C ASP A 467 10.52 -10.69 -33.86
N VAL A 468 9.32 -10.62 -33.27
CA VAL A 468 8.44 -11.80 -33.03
C VAL A 468 7.99 -12.44 -34.36
N PRO A 469 8.42 -13.68 -34.71
CA PRO A 469 8.06 -14.29 -35.99
C PRO A 469 6.60 -14.80 -36.05
N VAL A 470 6.04 -14.87 -37.25
CA VAL A 470 4.75 -15.56 -37.49
C VAL A 470 4.85 -17.03 -37.06
N GLY A 471 3.85 -17.50 -36.31
CA GLY A 471 3.78 -18.84 -35.73
C GLY A 471 4.41 -18.97 -34.34
N SER A 472 5.17 -17.97 -33.88
CA SER A 472 5.75 -17.97 -32.53
C SER A 472 4.76 -17.51 -31.47
N GLN A 473 5.02 -17.92 -30.22
CA GLN A 473 4.35 -17.41 -29.04
C GLN A 473 5.08 -16.15 -28.52
N CYS A 474 4.31 -15.21 -28.01
CA CYS A 474 4.74 -13.98 -27.36
C CYS A 474 3.80 -13.71 -26.17
N GLU A 475 4.23 -12.87 -25.24
CA GLU A 475 3.42 -12.46 -24.09
C GLU A 475 3.09 -10.97 -24.19
N ALA A 476 1.97 -10.53 -23.61
CA ALA A 476 1.42 -9.19 -23.87
C ALA A 476 0.39 -8.72 -22.84
N ASP A 477 0.67 -7.63 -22.13
CA ASP A 477 -0.15 -7.15 -21.01
C ASP A 477 -1.08 -6.01 -21.46
N GLY A 478 -1.92 -6.27 -22.47
CA GLY A 478 -2.84 -5.29 -23.08
C GLY A 478 -2.28 -4.51 -24.28
N GLU A 479 -0.96 -4.59 -24.54
CA GLU A 479 -0.33 -4.01 -25.73
C GLU A 479 -0.91 -4.59 -27.03
N CYS A 480 -0.84 -3.83 -28.13
CA CYS A 480 -1.36 -4.27 -29.44
C CYS A 480 -2.86 -4.65 -29.46
N GLY A 481 -3.65 -4.27 -28.44
CA GLY A 481 -5.06 -4.65 -28.31
C GLY A 481 -5.27 -6.08 -27.81
N THR A 482 -4.32 -6.61 -27.05
CA THR A 482 -4.49 -7.83 -26.25
C THR A 482 -5.32 -7.56 -24.99
N ASP A 483 -5.65 -8.62 -24.25
CA ASP A 483 -6.45 -8.57 -23.02
C ASP A 483 -5.50 -8.66 -21.82
N GLU A 484 -5.42 -7.58 -21.04
CA GLU A 484 -4.55 -7.40 -19.87
C GLU A 484 -4.90 -8.31 -18.66
N TYR A 485 -5.89 -9.20 -18.80
CA TYR A 485 -6.31 -10.17 -17.78
C TYR A 485 -6.43 -11.61 -18.31
N LEU A 486 -5.94 -11.93 -19.51
CA LEU A 486 -6.14 -13.24 -20.15
C LEU A 486 -5.67 -14.43 -19.28
N ASN A 487 -4.50 -14.30 -18.66
CA ASN A 487 -3.84 -15.21 -17.72
C ASN A 487 -3.81 -16.70 -18.13
N ASN A 488 -3.82 -16.98 -19.43
CA ASN A 488 -3.96 -18.34 -19.97
C ASN A 488 -2.76 -19.25 -19.69
N CYS A 489 -1.58 -18.71 -19.37
CA CYS A 489 -0.39 -19.49 -19.04
C CYS A 489 0.24 -19.09 -17.70
N ALA A 490 -0.26 -19.65 -16.60
CA ALA A 490 0.35 -19.53 -15.26
C ALA A 490 0.64 -18.07 -14.83
N GLY A 491 -0.31 -17.17 -15.08
CA GLY A 491 -0.19 -15.73 -14.76
C GLY A 491 0.45 -14.88 -15.87
N TYR A 492 0.62 -15.43 -17.08
CA TYR A 492 1.08 -14.69 -18.26
C TYR A 492 0.01 -14.70 -19.36
N ASP A 493 -0.10 -13.57 -20.07
CA ASP A 493 -1.02 -13.34 -21.18
C ASP A 493 -0.35 -13.75 -22.51
N VAL A 494 -0.46 -15.03 -22.89
CA VAL A 494 0.30 -15.60 -24.02
C VAL A 494 -0.52 -15.70 -25.30
N TYR A 495 0.02 -15.13 -26.37
CA TYR A 495 -0.57 -15.09 -27.70
C TYR A 495 0.33 -15.76 -28.74
N ARG A 496 -0.27 -16.32 -29.80
CA ARG A 496 0.46 -16.73 -31.01
C ARG A 496 0.28 -15.70 -32.12
N ARG A 497 1.39 -15.24 -32.72
CA ARG A 497 1.35 -14.37 -33.90
C ARG A 497 0.95 -15.16 -35.14
N PHE A 498 0.03 -14.65 -35.94
CA PHE A 498 -0.32 -15.20 -37.26
C PHE A 498 -0.21 -14.15 -38.38
N ASP A 499 -0.22 -14.61 -39.63
CA ASP A 499 -0.21 -13.73 -40.80
C ASP A 499 -1.62 -13.19 -41.07
N CYS A 500 -1.78 -11.87 -40.97
CA CYS A 500 -3.03 -11.17 -41.21
C CYS A 500 -3.59 -11.38 -42.64
N GLY A 501 -2.76 -11.79 -43.61
CA GLY A 501 -3.17 -12.03 -44.99
C GLY A 501 -3.99 -13.31 -45.23
N ILE A 502 -4.26 -14.12 -44.21
CA ILE A 502 -4.93 -15.43 -44.34
C ILE A 502 -6.47 -15.35 -44.20
N LEU A 503 -7.03 -14.19 -43.83
CA LEU A 503 -8.48 -13.97 -43.71
C LEU A 503 -9.16 -13.48 -45.01
N GLU A 504 -8.90 -14.15 -46.13
CA GLU A 504 -9.87 -14.24 -47.23
C GLU A 504 -10.08 -15.70 -47.66
N ILE A 505 -11.36 -16.04 -47.91
CA ILE A 505 -11.87 -17.32 -48.46
C ILE A 505 -11.86 -18.53 -47.50
N THR A 506 -13.00 -18.72 -46.80
CA THR A 506 -13.77 -19.98 -46.85
C THR A 506 -15.30 -19.75 -46.89
N SER A 507 -15.77 -18.69 -47.55
CA SER A 507 -17.19 -18.58 -47.93
C SER A 507 -17.49 -19.45 -49.16
N ASN A 508 -17.56 -20.76 -48.98
CA ASN A 508 -18.04 -21.69 -50.01
C ASN A 508 -19.44 -22.20 -49.65
N THR A 509 -20.46 -21.49 -50.14
CA THR A 509 -21.76 -22.10 -50.43
C THR A 509 -21.59 -23.04 -51.63
N ASP A 510 -21.71 -24.36 -51.43
CA ASP A 510 -22.62 -25.15 -52.28
C ASP A 510 -22.90 -26.58 -51.77
N THR A 511 -24.19 -26.80 -51.47
CA THR A 511 -24.96 -28.05 -51.57
C THR A 511 -24.80 -29.21 -50.57
N ILE A 512 -25.96 -29.86 -50.36
CA ILE A 512 -26.26 -31.08 -49.58
C ILE A 512 -26.22 -30.87 -48.05
N GLY A 513 -27.28 -31.08 -47.28
CA GLY A 513 -28.62 -31.61 -47.60
C GLY A 513 -29.10 -32.52 -46.46
N GLU A 514 -30.29 -32.24 -45.92
CA GLU A 514 -31.03 -33.05 -44.91
C GLU A 514 -30.25 -33.61 -43.71
N LEU A 515 -30.55 -33.13 -42.50
CA LEU A 515 -31.06 -34.02 -41.44
C LEU A 515 -31.74 -33.26 -40.28
N THR A 516 -32.96 -33.71 -40.04
CA THR A 516 -34.01 -33.28 -39.11
C THR A 516 -33.63 -33.08 -37.63
N SER A 517 -34.17 -31.99 -37.07
CA SER A 517 -34.87 -31.88 -35.76
C SER A 517 -34.21 -32.35 -34.45
N ILE A 518 -34.26 -31.51 -33.41
CA ILE A 518 -35.16 -31.68 -32.22
C ILE A 518 -35.04 -30.49 -31.22
N VAL A 519 -36.17 -29.78 -31.04
CA VAL A 519 -36.77 -29.28 -29.78
C VAL A 519 -36.01 -28.30 -28.85
N ASP A 520 -36.59 -27.09 -28.78
CA ASP A 520 -36.84 -26.15 -27.66
C ASP A 520 -35.77 -25.75 -26.62
N VAL A 521 -35.60 -24.43 -26.46
CA VAL A 521 -35.69 -23.75 -25.15
C VAL A 521 -36.51 -22.46 -25.32
N GLU A 522 -37.48 -22.25 -24.42
CA GLU A 522 -38.35 -21.06 -24.36
C GLU A 522 -37.78 -19.95 -23.46
N ASP A 523 -38.18 -18.71 -23.78
CA ASP A 523 -38.48 -17.58 -22.87
C ASP A 523 -37.40 -17.04 -21.89
N MET A 524 -37.00 -15.77 -22.08
CA MET A 524 -37.46 -14.65 -21.24
C MET A 524 -36.90 -13.30 -21.71
N THR A 525 -37.79 -12.30 -21.83
CA THR A 525 -37.44 -10.87 -22.05
C THR A 525 -37.74 -10.05 -20.78
N PRO A 526 -37.19 -8.83 -20.60
CA PRO A 526 -37.82 -7.60 -21.14
C PRO A 526 -36.78 -6.57 -21.71
N TRP A 527 -37.04 -5.75 -22.75
CA TRP A 527 -37.92 -4.55 -22.84
C TRP A 527 -37.69 -3.55 -21.67
N PHE A 528 -37.51 -2.21 -21.77
CA PHE A 528 -37.54 -1.12 -22.77
C PHE A 528 -36.35 -0.14 -22.45
N THR A 529 -36.02 0.99 -23.13
CA THR A 529 -36.66 1.79 -24.19
C THR A 529 -35.63 2.49 -25.10
N SER A 530 -36.08 2.85 -26.30
CA SER A 530 -35.52 3.71 -27.37
C SER A 530 -35.63 5.24 -27.17
N VAL A 531 -34.73 6.02 -27.78
CA VAL A 531 -35.07 7.20 -28.65
C VAL A 531 -34.04 7.34 -29.77
N THR A 532 -34.48 7.39 -31.03
CA THR A 532 -33.71 7.77 -32.22
C THR A 532 -34.16 9.16 -32.72
N LEU A 533 -33.24 9.91 -33.34
CA LEU A 533 -33.57 11.03 -34.24
C LEU A 533 -32.68 10.98 -35.49
N ASN A 534 -33.28 11.28 -36.64
CA ASN A 534 -32.71 11.06 -37.98
C ASN A 534 -31.88 12.24 -38.52
N SER A 535 -31.14 11.95 -39.61
CA SER A 535 -30.34 12.84 -40.44
C SER A 535 -31.14 13.84 -41.30
N ASP A 536 -30.52 14.95 -41.72
CA ASP A 536 -30.09 15.17 -43.12
C ASP A 536 -29.27 16.49 -43.31
N PRO A 537 -28.60 16.75 -44.47
CA PRO A 537 -27.41 17.64 -44.54
C PRO A 537 -27.51 18.85 -45.54
N THR A 538 -26.34 19.44 -45.87
CA THR A 538 -25.99 20.53 -46.85
C THR A 538 -26.14 21.99 -46.34
N GLU A 539 -25.25 22.96 -46.61
CA GLU A 539 -24.56 23.40 -47.86
C GLU A 539 -23.14 24.00 -47.65
N GLU A 540 -22.42 24.28 -48.74
CA GLU A 540 -21.12 24.97 -48.79
C GLU A 540 -21.22 26.51 -48.80
N ALA A 541 -20.22 27.21 -48.25
CA ALA A 541 -19.86 28.56 -48.67
C ALA A 541 -18.38 28.90 -48.34
N SER A 542 -17.66 29.48 -49.31
CA SER A 542 -16.26 29.91 -49.12
C SER A 542 -16.13 31.40 -48.84
N SER A 543 -15.19 31.78 -47.97
CA SER A 543 -14.39 33.00 -48.11
C SER A 543 -13.13 32.91 -47.25
N GLY A 544 -12.00 33.43 -47.76
CA GLY A 544 -10.70 33.31 -47.10
C GLY A 544 -10.38 34.49 -46.18
N LEU A 545 -9.51 34.26 -45.20
CA LEU A 545 -8.86 35.29 -44.40
C LEU A 545 -7.43 34.87 -44.00
N THR A 546 -6.64 35.88 -43.64
CA THR A 546 -5.17 35.87 -43.58
C THR A 546 -4.58 35.19 -42.34
N LEU A 547 -3.40 34.58 -42.49
CA LEU A 547 -2.62 34.05 -41.37
C LEU A 547 -2.11 35.17 -40.45
N GLU A 548 -2.50 35.12 -39.18
CA GLU A 548 -1.66 35.54 -38.05
C GLU A 548 -1.34 34.29 -37.20
N THR A 549 -0.10 34.14 -36.78
CA THR A 549 0.37 32.97 -36.01
C THR A 549 0.14 33.18 -34.50
N PRO A 550 -0.68 32.35 -33.83
CA PRO A 550 -0.87 32.45 -32.38
C PRO A 550 0.29 31.84 -31.60
N SER A 551 0.62 32.43 -30.45
CA SER A 551 1.55 31.86 -29.46
C SER A 551 0.93 30.66 -28.73
N PRO A 552 1.75 29.72 -28.21
CA PRO A 552 1.23 28.52 -27.55
C PRO A 552 0.52 28.81 -26.22
N THR A 553 -0.57 28.09 -25.97
CA THR A 553 -1.33 28.08 -24.72
C THR A 553 -0.53 27.39 -23.60
N PRO A 554 -0.66 27.80 -22.32
CA PRO A 554 0.01 27.11 -21.22
C PRO A 554 -0.50 25.67 -21.03
N GLN A 555 0.42 24.74 -20.83
CA GLN A 555 0.14 23.40 -20.27
C GLN A 555 -0.19 23.53 -18.77
N PRO A 556 -0.97 22.61 -18.17
CA PRO A 556 -1.18 22.59 -16.73
C PRO A 556 0.16 22.39 -16.00
N THR A 557 0.52 23.36 -15.15
CA THR A 557 1.74 23.35 -14.36
C THR A 557 1.58 22.44 -13.14
N ASN A 558 2.60 21.65 -12.81
CA ASN A 558 2.61 20.94 -11.52
C ASN A 558 2.92 21.92 -10.39
N GLU A 559 2.22 21.82 -9.27
CA GLU A 559 2.52 22.59 -8.07
C GLU A 559 2.81 21.63 -6.90
N VAL A 560 3.70 22.05 -6.00
CA VAL A 560 4.00 21.30 -4.77
C VAL A 560 3.91 22.19 -3.53
N VAL A 561 3.62 21.57 -2.40
CA VAL A 561 3.77 22.16 -1.06
C VAL A 561 4.80 21.35 -0.29
N ILE A 562 5.67 22.04 0.42
CA ILE A 562 6.64 21.47 1.36
C ILE A 562 6.06 21.54 2.77
N ILE A 563 6.24 20.48 3.57
CA ILE A 563 5.66 20.28 4.92
C ILE A 563 6.72 19.91 5.95
#